data_AF-A0A1J4RFJ0-F1
#
_entry.id   AF-A0A1J4RFJ0-F1
#
_cell.length_a   1.000
_cell.length_b   1.000
_cell.length_c   1.000
_cell.angle_alpha   90.00
_cell.angle_beta   90.00
_cell.angle_gamma   90.00
#
_symmetry.space_group_name_H-M   'P 1'
#
loop_
_entity.id
_entity.type
_entity.pdbx_description
1 polymer ?
#
loop_
_entity_poly.entity_id
_entity_poly.type
_entity_poly.pdbx_seq_one_letter_code
_entity_poly.pdbx_strand_id
1 'polypeptide(L)'
;MKGQTLEMLGFLILSVAVIGIIIFMRTYLAGSYGKTLLSLMERQETEGMRSGLNTILQTTDPKTGRKMEELIGISSYTEKVKKGDKIDFGPGIGEVDILTMLEERFNGIYGEGKWYLKVPPADKFFTQIVIVVDTSASLCDDVDNIKSSLPKIIQDLSEEYDITATIYMLPGADSSCCKKTGYGGYDLTCDLFEGKLTDNLQCMSINSLDCVGNMLPQNEEDWGRGLGCIIQKGPPQGWNEKSTKIGIILSDELSGGNDDSGEELYYNMASLEIGKKKAEEIGMYVFPIKTETGRKICPGCDCPNYPECSCAPNICVYYQNQQYPVFSKIQCKMDGILYSQMKRIAEPTEGDVYELSGSGEATKSILEIIKRVEAEEREKRSIKLGIPPPKNKKINTETLTIPIPLIGKYTNIYLYQWS
;
A
#
# COMPACT_ATOMS: atom_id res chain seq x y z
N MET A 1 46.15 -36.75 72.21
CA MET A 1 45.28 -37.19 71.10
C MET A 1 44.35 -36.12 70.53
N LYS A 2 44.07 -34.97 71.20
CA LYS A 2 43.15 -33.93 70.69
C LYS A 2 43.75 -32.95 69.65
N GLY A 3 45.07 -32.80 69.57
CA GLY A 3 45.74 -31.87 68.63
C GLY A 3 45.85 -32.40 67.21
N GLN A 4 46.24 -33.68 67.04
CA GLN A 4 46.40 -34.30 65.71
C GLN A 4 45.08 -34.46 64.94
N THR A 5 43.95 -34.63 65.64
CA THR A 5 42.63 -34.70 65.02
C THR A 5 42.18 -33.34 64.48
N LEU A 6 42.58 -32.24 65.14
CA LEU A 6 42.24 -30.87 64.74
C LEU A 6 43.06 -30.41 63.54
N GLU A 7 44.35 -30.79 63.49
CA GLU A 7 45.23 -30.54 62.34
C GLU A 7 44.79 -31.34 61.10
N MET A 8 44.41 -32.61 61.27
CA MET A 8 43.87 -33.41 60.16
C MET A 8 42.55 -32.84 59.62
N LEU A 9 41.66 -32.37 60.51
CA LEU A 9 40.40 -31.74 60.09
C LEU A 9 40.65 -30.44 59.32
N GLY A 10 41.60 -29.62 59.79
CA GLY A 10 42.00 -28.37 59.12
C GLY A 10 42.59 -28.64 57.73
N PHE A 11 43.43 -29.66 57.58
CA PHE A 11 44.00 -30.04 56.29
C PHE A 11 42.94 -30.55 55.31
N LEU A 12 41.95 -31.30 55.81
CA LEU A 12 40.87 -31.84 55.00
C LEU A 12 39.93 -30.74 54.50
N ILE A 13 39.60 -29.76 55.35
CA ILE A 13 38.82 -28.57 54.97
C ILE A 13 39.59 -27.75 53.91
N LEU A 14 40.89 -27.53 54.12
CA LEU A 14 41.73 -26.81 53.17
C LEU A 14 41.79 -27.54 51.81
N SER A 15 41.94 -28.86 51.83
CA SER A 15 42.00 -29.68 50.61
C SER A 15 40.70 -29.60 49.81
N VAL A 16 39.55 -29.70 50.48
CA VAL A 16 38.23 -29.56 49.85
C VAL A 16 38.03 -28.14 49.29
N ALA A 17 38.47 -27.11 50.01
CA ALA A 17 38.40 -25.73 49.54
C ALA A 17 39.26 -25.50 48.28
N VAL A 18 40.49 -26.02 48.25
CA VAL A 18 41.38 -25.92 47.08
C VAL A 18 40.81 -26.67 45.88
N ILE A 19 40.28 -27.88 46.08
CA ILE A 19 39.61 -28.65 45.00
C ILE A 19 38.39 -27.88 44.49
N GLY A 20 37.57 -27.31 45.39
CA GLY A 20 36.42 -26.49 45.05
C GLY A 20 36.80 -25.27 44.21
N ILE A 21 37.86 -24.55 44.59
CA ILE A 21 38.38 -23.39 43.83
C ILE A 21 38.89 -23.83 42.46
N ILE A 22 39.60 -24.96 42.35
CA ILE A 22 40.09 -25.47 41.05
C ILE A 22 38.92 -25.84 40.14
N ILE A 23 37.89 -26.50 40.66
CA ILE A 23 36.69 -26.87 39.88
C ILE A 23 35.96 -25.59 39.44
N PHE A 24 35.76 -24.64 40.34
CA PHE A 24 35.08 -23.36 40.04
C PHE A 24 35.85 -22.52 39.01
N MET A 25 37.18 -22.43 39.13
CA MET A 25 38.05 -21.78 38.14
C MET A 25 37.95 -22.48 36.78
N ARG A 26 37.95 -23.82 36.74
CA ARG A 26 37.80 -24.58 35.49
C ARG A 26 36.44 -24.37 34.83
N THR A 27 35.33 -24.36 35.58
CA THR A 27 33.99 -24.11 35.01
C THR A 27 33.81 -22.65 34.60
N TYR A 28 34.33 -21.69 35.36
CA TYR A 28 34.26 -20.26 35.01
C TYR A 28 35.07 -19.95 33.74
N LEU A 29 36.30 -20.48 33.65
CA LEU A 29 37.13 -20.34 32.46
C LEU A 29 36.46 -21.04 31.25
N ALA A 30 35.99 -22.28 31.39
CA ALA A 30 35.32 -22.98 30.29
C ALA A 30 34.07 -22.23 29.77
N GLY A 31 33.27 -21.64 30.66
CA GLY A 31 32.12 -20.81 30.29
C GLY A 31 32.50 -19.50 29.58
N SER A 32 33.60 -18.87 29.99
CA SER A 32 34.12 -17.66 29.34
C SER A 32 34.76 -17.95 27.98
N TYR A 33 35.50 -19.05 27.85
CA TYR A 33 36.06 -19.50 26.58
C TYR A 33 34.95 -19.86 25.58
N GLY A 34 33.91 -20.57 26.01
CA GLY A 34 32.77 -20.91 25.14
C GLY A 34 32.05 -19.68 24.58
N LYS A 35 31.81 -18.65 25.40
CA LYS A 35 31.22 -17.38 24.94
C LYS A 35 32.15 -16.63 23.98
N THR A 36 33.45 -16.62 24.25
CA THR A 36 34.44 -15.96 23.38
C THR A 36 34.54 -16.67 22.03
N LEU A 37 34.56 -18.01 22.02
CA LEU A 37 34.65 -18.82 20.79
C LEU A 37 33.38 -18.69 19.95
N LEU A 38 32.19 -18.71 20.57
CA LEU A 38 30.93 -18.41 19.89
C LEU A 38 30.94 -17.01 19.27
N SER A 39 31.39 -15.98 20.01
CA SER A 39 31.48 -14.62 19.48
C SER A 39 32.48 -14.49 18.33
N LEU A 40 33.60 -15.23 18.36
CA LEU A 40 34.58 -15.26 17.28
C LEU A 40 34.05 -16.00 16.06
N MET A 41 33.31 -17.10 16.25
CA MET A 41 32.65 -17.82 15.16
C MET A 41 31.58 -16.96 14.49
N GLU A 42 30.72 -16.29 15.26
CA GLU A 42 29.71 -15.37 14.72
C GLU A 42 30.35 -14.21 13.96
N ARG A 43 31.48 -13.69 14.45
CA ARG A 43 32.23 -12.63 13.78
C ARG A 43 32.88 -13.11 12.49
N GLN A 44 33.48 -14.30 12.49
CA GLN A 44 34.05 -14.92 11.28
C GLN A 44 32.99 -15.24 10.23
N GLU A 45 31.82 -15.73 10.64
CA GLU A 45 30.69 -15.97 9.72
C GLU A 45 30.22 -14.66 9.08
N THR A 46 30.10 -13.59 9.87
CA THR A 46 29.67 -12.27 9.38
C THR A 46 30.71 -11.63 8.46
N GLU A 47 31.98 -11.64 8.85
CA GLU A 47 33.09 -11.12 8.03
C GLU A 47 33.27 -11.96 6.74
N GLY A 48 33.09 -13.28 6.83
CA GLY A 48 33.10 -14.18 5.68
C GLY A 48 31.96 -13.91 4.70
N MET A 49 30.74 -13.70 5.22
CA MET A 49 29.58 -13.30 4.41
C MET A 49 29.82 -11.96 3.71
N ARG A 50 30.30 -10.95 4.43
CA ARG A 50 30.62 -9.64 3.84
C ARG A 50 31.72 -9.72 2.79
N SER A 51 32.77 -10.50 3.04
CA SER A 51 33.86 -10.73 2.08
C SER A 51 33.37 -11.44 0.81
N GLY A 52 32.50 -12.44 0.95
CA GLY A 52 31.86 -13.12 -0.17
C GLY A 52 31.03 -12.16 -1.02
N LEU A 53 30.23 -11.31 -0.37
CA LEU A 53 29.37 -10.34 -1.05
C LEU A 53 30.23 -9.33 -1.84
N ASN A 54 31.26 -8.77 -1.21
CA ASN A 54 32.18 -7.86 -1.88
C ASN A 54 32.90 -8.53 -3.06
N THR A 55 33.27 -9.80 -2.92
CA THR A 55 33.92 -10.56 -4.01
C THR A 55 33.00 -10.65 -5.22
N ILE A 56 31.71 -10.94 -5.03
CA ILE A 56 30.72 -10.98 -6.12
C ILE A 56 30.54 -9.58 -6.72
N LEU A 57 30.31 -8.58 -5.89
CA LEU A 57 29.95 -7.23 -6.33
C LEU A 57 31.07 -6.53 -7.10
N GLN A 58 32.32 -6.77 -6.72
CA GLN A 58 33.50 -6.19 -7.38
C GLN A 58 33.92 -6.95 -8.65
N THR A 59 33.31 -8.10 -8.95
CA THR A 59 33.60 -8.79 -10.20
C THR A 59 33.11 -8.00 -11.41
N THR A 60 33.92 -7.94 -12.46
CA THR A 60 33.58 -7.29 -13.72
C THR A 60 33.06 -8.33 -14.71
N ASP A 61 31.94 -8.03 -15.36
CA ASP A 61 31.46 -8.83 -16.49
C ASP A 61 32.27 -8.50 -17.75
N PRO A 62 32.88 -9.49 -18.42
CA PRO A 62 33.75 -9.23 -19.58
C PRO A 62 33.00 -8.71 -20.81
N LYS A 63 31.68 -8.93 -20.93
CA LYS A 63 30.90 -8.45 -22.08
C LYS A 63 30.56 -6.96 -21.95
N THR A 64 30.09 -6.56 -20.79
CA THR A 64 29.63 -5.20 -20.50
C THR A 64 30.75 -4.29 -20.00
N GLY A 65 31.84 -4.86 -19.47
CA GLY A 65 32.93 -4.11 -18.82
C GLY A 65 32.52 -3.45 -17.49
N ARG A 66 31.32 -3.75 -16.98
CA ARG A 66 30.76 -3.17 -15.76
C ARG A 66 30.92 -4.11 -14.58
N LYS A 67 31.01 -3.54 -13.38
CA LYS A 67 31.00 -4.32 -12.14
C LYS A 67 29.62 -4.88 -11.86
N MET A 68 29.55 -5.99 -11.13
CA MET A 68 28.29 -6.61 -10.78
C MET A 68 27.41 -5.69 -9.92
N GLU A 69 27.99 -4.87 -9.04
CA GLU A 69 27.26 -3.84 -8.28
C GLU A 69 26.54 -2.83 -9.19
N GLU A 70 27.17 -2.43 -10.29
CA GLU A 70 26.59 -1.50 -11.27
C GLU A 70 25.49 -2.18 -12.09
N LEU A 71 25.69 -3.43 -12.48
CA LEU A 71 24.71 -4.22 -13.23
C LEU A 71 23.44 -4.47 -12.40
N ILE A 72 23.59 -4.78 -11.11
CA ILE A 72 22.45 -4.90 -10.18
C ILE A 72 21.73 -3.55 -10.05
N GLY A 73 22.49 -2.45 -9.92
CA GLY A 73 21.93 -1.10 -9.87
C GLY A 73 21.11 -0.77 -11.12
N ILE A 74 21.65 -1.07 -12.31
CA ILE A 74 20.94 -0.93 -13.59
C ILE A 74 19.67 -1.78 -13.60
N SER A 75 19.76 -3.08 -13.26
CA SER A 75 18.61 -3.99 -13.21
C SER A 75 17.53 -3.53 -12.23
N SER A 76 17.91 -2.90 -11.12
CA SER A 76 16.97 -2.39 -10.10
C SER A 76 16.23 -1.13 -10.54
N TYR A 77 16.70 -0.49 -11.62
CA TYR A 77 16.14 0.71 -12.23
C TYR A 77 15.37 0.40 -13.52
N THR A 78 15.86 -0.54 -14.33
CA THR A 78 15.15 -1.01 -15.53
C THR A 78 13.93 -1.85 -15.14
N GLU A 79 12.78 -1.61 -15.77
CA GLU A 79 11.48 -2.22 -15.41
C GLU A 79 11.52 -3.75 -15.31
N LYS A 80 10.74 -4.30 -14.36
CA LYS A 80 10.43 -5.73 -14.09
C LYS A 80 11.38 -6.76 -14.73
N VAL A 81 12.68 -6.66 -14.46
CA VAL A 81 13.66 -7.66 -14.89
C VAL A 81 13.41 -8.94 -14.10
N LYS A 82 12.97 -10.00 -14.79
CA LYS A 82 12.82 -11.35 -14.26
C LYS A 82 14.01 -12.21 -14.66
N LYS A 83 14.19 -13.31 -13.94
CA LYS A 83 15.20 -14.32 -14.30
C LYS A 83 14.93 -14.83 -15.73
N GLY A 84 15.95 -14.82 -16.58
CA GLY A 84 15.81 -15.15 -18.00
C GLY A 84 15.58 -13.94 -18.90
N ASP A 85 15.24 -12.78 -18.33
CA ASP A 85 15.15 -11.54 -19.09
C ASP A 85 16.55 -11.05 -19.45
N LYS A 86 16.66 -10.55 -20.67
CA LYS A 86 17.89 -10.08 -21.26
C LYS A 86 17.85 -8.57 -21.41
N ILE A 87 18.84 -7.89 -20.84
CA ILE A 87 18.99 -6.44 -21.00
C ILE A 87 19.93 -6.19 -22.17
N ASP A 88 19.46 -5.44 -23.17
CA ASP A 88 20.30 -5.00 -24.29
C ASP A 88 21.21 -3.84 -23.86
N PHE A 89 22.52 -4.04 -24.01
CA PHE A 89 23.54 -3.04 -23.75
C PHE A 89 24.04 -2.33 -25.03
N GLY A 90 23.38 -2.57 -26.16
CA GLY A 90 23.58 -1.86 -27.42
C GLY A 90 24.34 -2.66 -28.48
N PRO A 91 24.43 -2.10 -29.71
CA PRO A 91 24.99 -2.76 -30.88
C PRO A 91 26.52 -2.92 -30.73
N GLY A 92 26.94 -4.04 -30.15
CA GLY A 92 28.35 -4.38 -29.91
C GLY A 92 28.54 -5.27 -28.67
N ILE A 93 27.71 -5.08 -27.65
CA ILE A 93 27.68 -5.91 -26.43
C ILE A 93 26.58 -6.96 -26.53
N GLY A 94 25.43 -6.53 -27.07
CA GLY A 94 24.21 -7.34 -27.16
C GLY A 94 23.54 -7.52 -25.80
N GLU A 95 22.79 -8.60 -25.71
CA GLU A 95 21.91 -8.90 -24.59
C GLU A 95 22.59 -9.73 -23.48
N VAL A 96 22.37 -9.34 -22.22
CA VAL A 96 22.93 -10.01 -21.03
C VAL A 96 21.84 -10.32 -20.00
N ASP A 97 21.84 -11.56 -19.49
CA ASP A 97 21.00 -11.98 -18.36
C ASP A 97 21.77 -11.81 -17.05
N ILE A 98 21.59 -10.64 -16.44
CA ILE A 98 22.29 -10.24 -15.22
C ILE A 98 21.87 -11.10 -14.03
N LEU A 99 20.59 -11.48 -13.96
CA LEU A 99 20.05 -12.19 -12.80
C LEU A 99 20.53 -13.64 -12.74
N THR A 100 20.63 -14.32 -13.89
CA THR A 100 21.22 -15.67 -13.97
C THR A 100 22.71 -15.64 -13.63
N MET A 101 23.46 -14.69 -14.18
CA MET A 101 24.88 -14.52 -13.84
C MET A 101 25.11 -14.25 -12.35
N LEU A 102 24.21 -13.48 -11.73
CA LEU A 102 24.29 -13.18 -10.31
C LEU A 102 24.05 -14.44 -9.48
N GLU A 103 22.99 -15.19 -9.80
CA GLU A 103 22.65 -16.43 -9.11
C GLU A 103 23.77 -17.48 -9.19
N GLU A 104 24.39 -17.66 -10.36
CA GLU A 104 25.54 -18.56 -10.52
C GLU A 104 26.70 -18.20 -9.58
N ARG A 105 27.02 -16.91 -9.47
CA ARG A 105 28.09 -16.41 -8.59
C ARG A 105 27.75 -16.59 -7.11
N PHE A 106 26.50 -16.28 -6.72
CA PHE A 106 26.04 -16.49 -5.35
C PHE A 106 26.03 -17.98 -4.98
N ASN A 107 25.56 -18.85 -5.88
CA ASN A 107 25.62 -20.30 -5.69
C ASN A 107 27.06 -20.80 -5.53
N GLY A 108 28.01 -20.24 -6.28
CA GLY A 108 29.43 -20.58 -6.18
C GLY A 108 30.08 -20.21 -4.83
N ILE A 109 29.65 -19.13 -4.18
CA ILE A 109 30.23 -18.68 -2.90
C ILE A 109 29.47 -19.21 -1.69
N TYR A 110 28.14 -19.12 -1.70
CA TYR A 110 27.30 -19.43 -0.53
C TYR A 110 26.70 -20.84 -0.57
N GLY A 111 26.76 -21.50 -1.72
CA GLY A 111 26.10 -22.78 -1.96
C GLY A 111 24.64 -22.62 -2.38
N GLU A 112 24.21 -23.46 -3.30
CA GLU A 112 22.83 -23.47 -3.79
C GLU A 112 21.82 -23.66 -2.64
N GLY A 113 20.78 -22.82 -2.63
CA GLY A 113 19.69 -22.91 -1.66
C GLY A 113 20.03 -22.50 -0.21
N LYS A 114 21.12 -21.75 -0.01
CA LYS A 114 21.56 -21.26 1.31
C LYS A 114 21.55 -19.74 1.45
N TRP A 115 21.03 -19.04 0.45
CA TRP A 115 21.04 -17.59 0.40
C TRP A 115 19.78 -17.04 -0.25
N TYR A 116 19.47 -15.81 0.10
CA TYR A 116 18.42 -15.00 -0.48
C TYR A 116 18.95 -13.58 -0.69
N LEU A 117 18.75 -13.04 -1.88
CA LEU A 117 19.09 -11.66 -2.20
C LEU A 117 17.81 -10.88 -2.47
N LYS A 118 17.66 -9.72 -1.84
CA LYS A 118 16.59 -8.77 -2.13
C LYS A 118 17.18 -7.39 -2.44
N VAL A 119 16.80 -6.83 -3.58
CA VAL A 119 17.13 -5.45 -3.95
C VAL A 119 15.83 -4.70 -4.19
N PRO A 120 15.47 -3.70 -3.36
CA PRO A 120 14.30 -2.89 -3.61
C PRO A 120 14.51 -2.04 -4.87
N PRO A 121 13.42 -1.63 -5.53
CA PRO A 121 13.50 -0.75 -6.68
C PRO A 121 14.19 0.58 -6.31
N ALA A 122 14.98 1.07 -7.25
CA ALA A 122 15.80 2.27 -7.10
C ALA A 122 15.00 3.58 -7.11
N ASP A 123 13.89 3.58 -7.83
CA ASP A 123 13.11 4.80 -8.08
C ASP A 123 12.05 5.05 -7.03
N LYS A 124 11.76 6.34 -6.85
CA LYS A 124 10.51 6.75 -6.21
C LYS A 124 9.36 6.19 -7.03
N PHE A 125 8.37 5.65 -6.34
CA PHE A 125 7.13 5.28 -6.99
C PHE A 125 6.45 6.55 -7.46
N PHE A 126 6.16 6.58 -8.76
CA PHE A 126 5.28 7.59 -9.31
C PHE A 126 3.85 7.09 -9.16
N THR A 127 3.05 7.77 -8.37
CA THR A 127 1.70 7.32 -8.01
C THR A 127 0.69 8.41 -8.35
N GLN A 128 -0.28 8.04 -9.17
CA GLN A 128 -1.35 8.92 -9.61
C GLN A 128 -2.67 8.42 -9.04
N ILE A 129 -3.30 9.27 -8.24
CA ILE A 129 -4.51 8.96 -7.51
C ILE A 129 -5.65 9.79 -8.09
N VAL A 130 -6.76 9.13 -8.38
CA VAL A 130 -8.02 9.80 -8.68
C VAL A 130 -9.05 9.39 -7.65
N ILE A 131 -9.76 10.36 -7.09
CA ILE A 131 -10.78 10.14 -6.08
C ILE A 131 -12.11 10.58 -6.69
N VAL A 132 -13.00 9.64 -6.96
CA VAL A 132 -14.37 9.90 -7.43
C VAL A 132 -15.24 10.10 -6.20
N VAL A 133 -15.82 11.28 -6.07
CA VAL A 133 -16.63 11.66 -4.91
C VAL A 133 -18.06 11.86 -5.37
N ASP A 134 -18.94 11.04 -4.81
CA ASP A 134 -20.37 11.26 -4.79
C ASP A 134 -20.69 12.58 -4.05
N THR A 135 -21.54 13.40 -4.66
CA THR A 135 -21.87 14.75 -4.17
C THR A 135 -23.19 14.81 -3.41
N SER A 136 -23.73 13.65 -3.04
CA SER A 136 -24.91 13.53 -2.20
C SER A 136 -24.74 14.23 -0.85
N ALA A 137 -25.85 14.74 -0.33
CA ALA A 137 -25.92 15.47 0.94
C ALA A 137 -25.40 14.71 2.16
N SER A 138 -25.47 13.38 2.12
CA SER A 138 -25.06 12.49 3.19
C SER A 138 -23.54 12.40 3.37
N LEU A 139 -22.76 12.81 2.37
CA LEU A 139 -21.30 12.75 2.40
C LEU A 139 -20.61 14.01 2.92
N CYS A 140 -21.35 15.05 3.36
CA CYS A 140 -20.74 16.31 3.81
C CYS A 140 -19.64 16.11 4.86
N ASP A 141 -19.89 15.29 5.88
CA ASP A 141 -18.96 15.11 6.99
C ASP A 141 -17.68 14.37 6.54
N ASP A 142 -17.82 13.40 5.64
CA ASP A 142 -16.70 12.68 5.02
C ASP A 142 -15.86 13.62 4.13
N VAL A 143 -16.52 14.45 3.32
CA VAL A 143 -15.85 15.44 2.47
C VAL A 143 -15.17 16.54 3.29
N ASP A 144 -15.78 17.00 4.39
CA ASP A 144 -15.16 17.94 5.32
C ASP A 144 -13.93 17.33 6.02
N ASN A 145 -13.97 16.03 6.34
CA ASN A 145 -12.81 15.28 6.84
C ASN A 145 -11.67 15.28 5.79
N ILE A 146 -11.99 14.93 4.55
CA ILE A 146 -11.04 14.92 3.43
C ILE A 146 -10.45 16.33 3.20
N LYS A 147 -11.30 17.35 3.13
CA LYS A 147 -10.90 18.76 3.00
C LYS A 147 -9.95 19.24 4.10
N SER A 148 -10.13 18.78 5.33
CA SER A 148 -9.31 19.22 6.46
C SER A 148 -7.95 18.52 6.51
N SER A 149 -7.88 17.25 6.09
CA SER A 149 -6.75 16.37 6.42
C SER A 149 -5.97 15.86 5.19
N LEU A 150 -6.65 15.61 4.07
CA LEU A 150 -6.01 15.06 2.86
C LEU A 150 -4.90 15.96 2.28
N PRO A 151 -5.03 17.31 2.20
CA PRO A 151 -3.96 18.17 1.69
C PRO A 151 -2.63 17.98 2.42
N LYS A 152 -2.68 17.87 3.76
CA LYS A 152 -1.48 17.65 4.56
C LYS A 152 -0.89 16.27 4.30
N ILE A 153 -1.72 15.24 4.19
CA ILE A 153 -1.25 13.88 3.93
C ILE A 153 -0.57 13.76 2.57
N ILE A 154 -1.16 14.34 1.52
CA ILE A 154 -0.55 14.32 0.18
C ILE A 154 0.76 15.12 0.19
N GLN A 155 0.82 16.24 0.91
CA GLN A 155 2.05 17.00 1.08
C GLN A 155 3.13 16.16 1.79
N ASP A 156 2.82 15.56 2.94
CA ASP A 156 3.76 14.72 3.71
C ASP A 156 4.23 13.52 2.86
N LEU A 157 3.32 12.87 2.13
CA LEU A 157 3.66 11.76 1.23
C LEU A 157 4.54 12.20 0.04
N SER A 158 4.39 13.43 -0.46
CA SER A 158 5.19 13.93 -1.58
C SER A 158 6.68 14.13 -1.24
N GLU A 159 7.03 14.18 0.04
CA GLU A 159 8.44 14.18 0.46
C GLU A 159 9.10 12.81 0.17
N GLU A 160 8.35 11.72 0.35
CA GLU A 160 8.82 10.34 0.20
C GLU A 160 8.57 9.76 -1.21
N TYR A 161 7.40 10.04 -1.77
CA TYR A 161 6.90 9.50 -3.04
C TYR A 161 6.75 10.60 -4.09
N ASP A 162 6.72 10.22 -5.37
CA ASP A 162 6.31 11.15 -6.43
C ASP A 162 4.82 10.93 -6.65
N ILE A 163 3.99 11.69 -5.93
CA ILE A 163 2.55 11.44 -5.79
C ILE A 163 1.74 12.63 -6.27
N THR A 164 0.71 12.33 -7.07
CA THR A 164 -0.29 13.31 -7.47
C THR A 164 -1.68 12.76 -7.19
N ALA A 165 -2.58 13.60 -6.70
CA ALA A 165 -3.95 13.25 -6.39
C ALA A 165 -4.91 14.25 -7.01
N THR A 166 -6.00 13.76 -7.60
CA THR A 166 -7.08 14.60 -8.13
C THR A 166 -8.41 14.12 -7.60
N ILE A 167 -9.13 15.00 -6.92
CA ILE A 167 -10.49 14.78 -6.47
C ILE A 167 -11.44 15.18 -7.59
N TYR A 168 -12.34 14.30 -7.98
CA TYR A 168 -13.37 14.53 -8.97
C TYR A 168 -14.73 14.47 -8.31
N MET A 169 -15.41 15.62 -8.26
CA MET A 169 -16.78 15.73 -7.78
C MET A 169 -17.75 15.35 -8.92
N LEU A 170 -18.65 14.40 -8.65
CA LEU A 170 -19.70 13.96 -9.56
C LEU A 170 -20.75 15.07 -9.86
N PRO A 171 -21.59 14.92 -10.91
CA PRO A 171 -22.52 15.97 -11.29
C PRO A 171 -23.75 15.98 -10.38
N GLY A 172 -23.90 17.02 -9.58
CA GLY A 172 -25.08 17.23 -8.73
C GLY A 172 -24.66 17.91 -7.44
N ALA A 173 -23.87 18.97 -7.61
CA ALA A 173 -23.29 19.66 -6.48
C ALA A 173 -24.32 20.39 -5.62
N ASP A 174 -25.62 20.41 -5.95
CA ASP A 174 -26.65 21.19 -5.24
C ASP A 174 -27.11 20.56 -3.91
N SER A 175 -26.20 19.92 -3.16
CA SER A 175 -26.49 19.34 -1.85
C SER A 175 -26.54 20.40 -0.76
N SER A 176 -27.74 21.01 -0.63
CA SER A 176 -28.12 22.14 0.24
C SER A 176 -27.78 22.07 1.75
N CYS A 177 -26.98 21.10 2.20
CA CYS A 177 -26.54 20.87 3.57
C CYS A 177 -25.03 21.15 3.85
N CYS A 178 -24.12 21.26 2.86
CA CYS A 178 -22.68 21.49 3.12
C CYS A 178 -22.21 22.98 2.97
N LYS A 179 -22.12 23.72 4.10
CA LYS A 179 -21.95 25.20 4.30
C LYS A 179 -22.34 26.30 3.24
N LYS A 180 -22.97 27.36 3.76
CA LYS A 180 -23.73 28.49 3.15
C LYS A 180 -23.04 29.31 2.04
N THR A 181 -23.64 29.37 0.85
CA THR A 181 -23.37 30.43 -0.12
C THR A 181 -24.23 31.67 0.17
N GLY A 182 -23.78 32.85 -0.27
CA GLY A 182 -24.43 34.15 -0.05
C GLY A 182 -25.85 34.30 -0.64
N TYR A 183 -26.34 33.28 -1.35
CA TYR A 183 -27.70 33.20 -1.90
C TYR A 183 -28.58 32.11 -1.25
N GLY A 184 -28.07 31.39 -0.24
CA GLY A 184 -28.86 30.43 0.54
C GLY A 184 -28.84 28.97 0.07
N GLY A 185 -28.06 28.62 -0.97
CA GLY A 185 -27.72 27.23 -1.34
C GLY A 185 -26.37 26.80 -0.74
N TYR A 186 -26.13 25.50 -0.61
CA TYR A 186 -24.91 24.89 -0.07
C TYR A 186 -24.58 23.77 -1.05
N ASP A 187 -23.34 23.67 -1.54
CA ASP A 187 -23.03 22.77 -2.64
C ASP A 187 -21.71 21.99 -2.39
N LEU A 188 -21.70 20.66 -2.59
CA LEU A 188 -20.46 19.85 -2.60
C LEU A 188 -19.68 20.12 -3.89
N THR A 189 -18.87 21.18 -3.88
CA THR A 189 -18.02 21.59 -5.00
C THR A 189 -16.55 21.64 -4.64
N CYS A 190 -15.69 21.81 -5.65
CA CYS A 190 -14.27 22.02 -5.45
C CYS A 190 -13.90 23.33 -4.75
N ASP A 191 -14.82 24.30 -4.68
CA ASP A 191 -14.61 25.54 -3.92
C ASP A 191 -14.41 25.26 -2.43
N LEU A 192 -14.90 24.11 -1.95
CA LEU A 192 -14.61 23.64 -0.59
C LEU A 192 -13.11 23.45 -0.33
N PHE A 193 -12.31 23.22 -1.36
CA PHE A 193 -10.86 23.01 -1.26
C PHE A 193 -10.05 24.27 -1.59
N GLU A 194 -10.70 25.40 -1.86
CA GLU A 194 -10.03 26.65 -2.23
C GLU A 194 -9.00 27.07 -1.17
N GLY A 195 -7.79 27.44 -1.63
CA GLY A 195 -6.65 27.78 -0.77
C GLY A 195 -5.95 26.58 -0.10
N LYS A 196 -6.39 25.34 -0.35
CA LYS A 196 -5.75 24.10 0.15
C LYS A 196 -5.20 23.20 -0.95
N LEU A 197 -5.54 23.47 -2.21
CA LEU A 197 -5.01 22.74 -3.37
C LEU A 197 -3.54 23.09 -3.60
N THR A 198 -2.79 22.11 -4.11
CA THR A 198 -1.36 22.22 -4.44
C THR A 198 -1.11 21.62 -5.82
N ASP A 199 0.12 21.70 -6.32
CA ASP A 199 0.50 21.04 -7.58
C ASP A 199 0.30 19.51 -7.50
N ASN A 200 0.40 18.94 -6.30
CA ASN A 200 0.24 17.50 -6.04
C ASN A 200 -1.19 17.11 -5.63
N LEU A 201 -2.07 18.06 -5.30
CA LEU A 201 -3.47 17.82 -4.96
C LEU A 201 -4.40 18.82 -5.64
N GLN A 202 -5.23 18.32 -6.54
CA GLN A 202 -6.19 19.11 -7.30
C GLN A 202 -7.62 18.66 -7.03
N CYS A 203 -8.59 19.54 -7.26
CA CYS A 203 -10.01 19.20 -7.28
C CYS A 203 -10.63 19.70 -8.59
N MET A 204 -11.44 18.87 -9.22
CA MET A 204 -12.17 19.20 -10.44
C MET A 204 -13.62 18.74 -10.35
N SER A 205 -14.52 19.48 -11.01
CA SER A 205 -15.84 18.94 -11.34
C SER A 205 -15.69 17.98 -12.51
N ILE A 206 -16.36 16.83 -12.46
CA ILE A 206 -16.34 15.87 -13.57
C ILE A 206 -16.96 16.44 -14.85
N ASN A 207 -17.83 17.45 -14.74
CA ASN A 207 -18.41 18.16 -15.88
C ASN A 207 -17.37 18.97 -16.67
N SER A 208 -16.18 19.23 -16.09
CA SER A 208 -15.07 19.83 -16.83
C SER A 208 -14.36 18.85 -17.77
N LEU A 209 -14.64 17.54 -17.63
CA LEU A 209 -14.11 16.51 -18.50
C LEU A 209 -15.04 16.29 -19.70
N ASP A 210 -14.51 16.51 -20.91
CA ASP A 210 -15.25 16.32 -22.17
C ASP A 210 -15.36 14.84 -22.56
N CYS A 211 -15.94 14.01 -21.69
CA CYS A 211 -16.01 12.55 -21.87
C CYS A 211 -16.96 12.17 -23.00
N VAL A 212 -16.54 11.20 -23.82
CA VAL A 212 -17.23 10.86 -25.08
C VAL A 212 -18.11 9.62 -24.90
N GLY A 213 -19.28 9.62 -25.52
CA GLY A 213 -20.20 8.48 -25.55
C GLY A 213 -20.93 8.25 -24.23
N ASN A 214 -21.18 6.99 -23.87
CA ASN A 214 -21.92 6.62 -22.66
C ASN A 214 -21.09 6.71 -21.36
N MET A 215 -19.99 7.47 -21.34
CA MET A 215 -19.12 7.59 -20.16
C MET A 215 -19.45 8.79 -19.28
N LEU A 216 -20.30 9.72 -19.75
CA LEU A 216 -20.73 10.82 -18.90
C LEU A 216 -21.58 10.28 -17.74
N PRO A 217 -21.24 10.63 -16.48
CA PRO A 217 -22.07 10.29 -15.33
C PRO A 217 -23.45 10.94 -15.47
N GLN A 218 -24.49 10.19 -15.11
CA GLN A 218 -25.87 10.62 -15.30
C GLN A 218 -26.42 11.42 -14.12
N ASN A 219 -25.85 11.27 -12.93
CA ASN A 219 -26.22 11.95 -11.69
C ASN A 219 -25.06 11.95 -10.67
N GLU A 220 -25.31 12.51 -9.49
CA GLU A 220 -24.34 12.68 -8.40
C GLU A 220 -23.79 11.38 -7.83
N GLU A 221 -24.47 10.27 -8.07
CA GLU A 221 -24.16 8.94 -7.55
C GLU A 221 -23.59 8.02 -8.63
N ASP A 222 -23.45 8.48 -9.88
CA ASP A 222 -23.01 7.67 -11.01
C ASP A 222 -21.49 7.45 -11.05
N TRP A 223 -20.95 6.92 -9.95
CA TRP A 223 -19.52 6.76 -9.74
C TRP A 223 -18.85 5.76 -10.68
N GLY A 224 -19.57 4.77 -11.21
CA GLY A 224 -19.04 3.81 -12.19
C GLY A 224 -18.67 4.48 -13.52
N ARG A 225 -19.61 5.23 -14.12
CA ARG A 225 -19.35 6.05 -15.31
C ARG A 225 -18.40 7.19 -14.99
N GLY A 226 -18.53 7.80 -13.81
CA GLY A 226 -17.61 8.82 -13.33
C GLY A 226 -16.15 8.36 -13.37
N LEU A 227 -15.86 7.21 -12.78
CA LEU A 227 -14.53 6.60 -12.85
C LEU A 227 -14.11 6.32 -14.30
N GLY A 228 -15.00 5.77 -15.13
CA GLY A 228 -14.72 5.52 -16.54
C GLY A 228 -14.36 6.78 -17.34
N CYS A 229 -15.06 7.89 -17.08
CA CYS A 229 -14.79 9.22 -17.66
C CYS A 229 -13.43 9.76 -17.23
N ILE A 230 -13.13 9.69 -15.93
CA ILE A 230 -11.83 10.10 -15.38
C ILE A 230 -10.70 9.27 -15.96
N ILE A 231 -10.86 7.96 -16.12
CA ILE A 231 -9.86 7.11 -16.75
C ILE A 231 -9.66 7.47 -18.21
N GLN A 232 -10.74 7.75 -18.95
CA GLN A 232 -10.66 8.13 -20.37
C GLN A 232 -9.88 9.42 -20.59
N LYS A 233 -10.06 10.43 -19.72
CA LYS A 233 -9.42 11.75 -19.88
C LYS A 233 -8.11 11.88 -19.12
N GLY A 234 -7.98 11.15 -18.03
CA GLY A 234 -6.87 11.23 -17.10
C GLY A 234 -6.94 12.44 -16.18
N PRO A 235 -6.05 12.49 -15.18
CA PRO A 235 -5.84 13.66 -14.35
C PRO A 235 -5.24 14.81 -15.19
N PRO A 236 -5.21 16.06 -14.70
CA PRO A 236 -4.77 17.23 -15.50
C PRO A 236 -3.37 17.14 -16.09
N GLN A 237 -2.47 16.42 -15.42
CA GLN A 237 -1.11 16.10 -15.86
C GLN A 237 -1.04 14.93 -16.87
N GLY A 238 -2.17 14.32 -17.20
CA GLY A 238 -2.27 13.10 -18.01
C GLY A 238 -1.85 11.84 -17.26
N TRP A 239 -2.13 10.66 -17.85
CA TRP A 239 -1.61 9.41 -17.32
C TRP A 239 -0.15 9.21 -17.71
N ASN A 240 0.70 8.93 -16.71
CA ASN A 240 2.04 8.44 -16.95
C ASN A 240 1.99 6.91 -17.08
N GLU A 241 2.59 6.36 -18.13
CA GLU A 241 2.60 4.91 -18.36
C GLU A 241 3.29 4.15 -17.22
N LYS A 242 4.30 4.76 -16.59
CA LYS A 242 5.10 4.17 -15.51
C LYS A 242 4.49 4.35 -14.12
N SER A 243 3.41 5.14 -14.01
CA SER A 243 2.75 5.37 -12.73
C SER A 243 1.99 4.14 -12.25
N THR A 244 2.04 3.94 -10.94
CA THR A 244 1.00 3.22 -10.23
C THR A 244 -0.26 4.07 -10.22
N LYS A 245 -1.39 3.51 -10.67
CA LYS A 245 -2.66 4.22 -10.80
C LYS A 245 -3.62 3.71 -9.74
N ILE A 246 -4.15 4.61 -8.92
CA ILE A 246 -5.08 4.30 -7.84
C ILE A 246 -6.38 5.07 -8.09
N GLY A 247 -7.49 4.36 -8.23
CA GLY A 247 -8.83 4.91 -8.20
C GLY A 247 -9.45 4.70 -6.83
N ILE A 248 -9.96 5.76 -6.21
CA ILE A 248 -10.72 5.67 -4.97
C ILE A 248 -12.14 6.14 -5.28
N ILE A 249 -13.13 5.40 -4.84
CA ILE A 249 -14.54 5.78 -4.99
C ILE A 249 -15.08 6.06 -3.59
N LEU A 250 -15.67 7.22 -3.34
CA LEU A 250 -16.32 7.55 -2.07
C LEU A 250 -17.82 7.69 -2.31
N SER A 251 -18.63 6.82 -1.72
CA SER A 251 -20.09 6.85 -1.85
C SER A 251 -20.79 6.01 -0.77
N ASP A 252 -22.01 6.41 -0.40
CA ASP A 252 -23.00 5.66 0.39
C ASP A 252 -24.16 5.11 -0.46
N GLU A 253 -24.13 5.33 -1.78
CA GLU A 253 -25.25 5.11 -2.70
C GLU A 253 -24.84 4.16 -3.86
N LEU A 254 -25.85 3.54 -4.51
CA LEU A 254 -25.58 2.67 -5.66
C LEU A 254 -25.15 3.49 -6.88
N SER A 255 -24.23 2.93 -7.68
CA SER A 255 -23.77 3.58 -8.91
C SER A 255 -24.95 3.84 -9.84
N GLY A 256 -25.20 5.09 -10.18
CA GLY A 256 -26.23 5.50 -11.15
C GLY A 256 -27.55 5.95 -10.54
N GLY A 257 -27.63 6.04 -9.22
CA GLY A 257 -28.67 6.72 -8.45
C GLY A 257 -30.10 6.50 -8.92
N ASN A 258 -30.74 5.46 -8.40
CA ASN A 258 -32.20 5.39 -8.31
C ASN A 258 -32.70 4.21 -7.49
N ASP A 259 -33.90 4.43 -6.97
CA ASP A 259 -34.34 3.90 -5.69
C ASP A 259 -35.73 3.27 -5.77
N ASP A 260 -36.24 2.88 -6.96
CA ASP A 260 -37.65 2.44 -7.04
C ASP A 260 -38.07 1.41 -8.09
N SER A 261 -37.20 0.81 -8.92
CA SER A 261 -37.67 -0.33 -9.76
C SER A 261 -36.63 -1.40 -10.15
N GLY A 262 -37.08 -2.66 -10.28
CA GLY A 262 -36.21 -3.81 -10.57
C GLY A 262 -35.52 -3.81 -11.96
N GLU A 263 -35.93 -2.94 -12.88
CA GLU A 263 -35.22 -2.71 -14.16
C GLU A 263 -33.95 -1.85 -13.97
N GLU A 264 -33.82 -1.14 -12.85
CA GLU A 264 -32.72 -0.18 -12.56
C GLU A 264 -31.44 -0.84 -12.04
N LEU A 265 -31.53 -2.04 -11.45
CA LEU A 265 -30.37 -2.89 -11.15
C LEU A 265 -29.52 -3.13 -12.41
N TYR A 266 -30.13 -3.21 -13.59
CA TYR A 266 -29.42 -3.37 -14.85
C TYR A 266 -28.63 -2.12 -15.25
N TYR A 267 -29.18 -0.92 -15.04
CA TYR A 267 -28.52 0.35 -15.34
C TYR A 267 -27.34 0.62 -14.39
N ASN A 268 -27.52 0.33 -13.10
CA ASN A 268 -26.46 0.46 -12.10
C ASN A 268 -25.30 -0.49 -12.41
N MET A 269 -25.63 -1.71 -12.84
CA MET A 269 -24.64 -2.68 -13.31
C MET A 269 -23.92 -2.24 -14.59
N ALA A 270 -24.61 -1.61 -15.55
CA ALA A 270 -23.98 -1.11 -16.76
C ALA A 270 -22.98 0.02 -16.46
N SER A 271 -23.33 0.93 -15.54
CA SER A 271 -22.41 1.97 -15.07
C SER A 271 -21.15 1.37 -14.43
N LEU A 272 -21.35 0.46 -13.48
CA LEU A 272 -20.26 -0.25 -12.79
C LEU A 272 -19.30 -0.94 -13.77
N GLU A 273 -19.83 -1.67 -14.75
CA GLU A 273 -19.02 -2.42 -15.71
C GLU A 273 -18.23 -1.49 -16.65
N ILE A 274 -18.71 -0.28 -16.93
CA ILE A 274 -17.94 0.74 -17.68
C ILE A 274 -16.69 1.13 -16.90
N GLY A 275 -16.84 1.53 -15.63
CA GLY A 275 -15.73 1.93 -14.77
C GLY A 275 -14.74 0.78 -14.55
N LYS A 276 -15.25 -0.41 -14.25
CA LYS A 276 -14.44 -1.62 -14.04
C LYS A 276 -13.58 -1.96 -15.26
N LYS A 277 -14.21 -2.06 -16.43
CA LYS A 277 -13.50 -2.39 -17.67
C LYS A 277 -12.39 -1.38 -17.96
N LYS A 278 -12.67 -0.08 -17.74
CA LYS A 278 -11.68 0.99 -17.93
C LYS A 278 -10.51 0.87 -16.95
N ALA A 279 -10.78 0.56 -15.70
CA ALA A 279 -9.74 0.37 -14.70
C ALA A 279 -8.83 -0.83 -15.02
N GLU A 280 -9.42 -1.96 -15.43
CA GLU A 280 -8.68 -3.14 -15.90
C GLU A 280 -7.82 -2.82 -17.14
N GLU A 281 -8.36 -2.07 -18.11
CA GLU A 281 -7.65 -1.68 -19.35
C GLU A 281 -6.35 -0.91 -19.08
N ILE A 282 -6.29 -0.09 -18.03
CA ILE A 282 -5.11 0.72 -17.69
C ILE A 282 -4.30 0.17 -16.52
N GLY A 283 -4.67 -0.99 -15.97
CA GLY A 283 -4.03 -1.59 -14.79
C GLY A 283 -4.13 -0.71 -13.55
N MET A 284 -5.26 -0.03 -13.34
CA MET A 284 -5.52 0.77 -12.14
C MET A 284 -6.03 -0.11 -11.01
N TYR A 285 -5.52 0.13 -9.79
CA TYR A 285 -6.08 -0.43 -8.56
C TYR A 285 -7.29 0.39 -8.12
N VAL A 286 -8.45 -0.23 -7.88
CA VAL A 286 -9.66 0.49 -7.45
C VAL A 286 -10.06 0.12 -6.03
N PHE A 287 -10.13 1.13 -5.16
CA PHE A 287 -10.47 0.99 -3.74
C PHE A 287 -11.72 1.82 -3.42
N PRO A 288 -12.91 1.20 -3.46
CA PRO A 288 -14.11 1.86 -2.97
C PRO A 288 -14.06 2.03 -1.46
N ILE A 289 -14.44 3.21 -1.01
CA ILE A 289 -14.70 3.59 0.37
C ILE A 289 -16.21 3.72 0.50
N LYS A 290 -16.82 2.74 1.17
CA LYS A 290 -18.23 2.73 1.53
C LYS A 290 -18.41 3.55 2.80
N THR A 291 -19.11 4.66 2.69
CA THR A 291 -19.48 5.49 3.85
C THR A 291 -20.74 4.95 4.53
N GLU A 292 -21.19 5.60 5.62
CA GLU A 292 -22.36 5.12 6.35
C GLU A 292 -23.64 5.31 5.54
N THR A 293 -24.22 4.19 5.10
CA THR A 293 -25.52 4.18 4.43
C THR A 293 -26.65 4.54 5.41
N GLY A 294 -27.79 5.01 4.90
CA GLY A 294 -28.97 5.38 5.70
C GLY A 294 -29.51 4.28 6.64
N ARG A 295 -29.04 3.03 6.54
CA ARG A 295 -29.43 1.89 7.39
C ARG A 295 -29.03 2.06 8.86
N LYS A 296 -27.91 2.73 9.18
CA LYS A 296 -27.53 3.04 10.57
C LYS A 296 -28.43 4.12 11.18
N ILE A 297 -28.98 4.98 10.31
CA ILE A 297 -29.92 6.05 10.65
C ILE A 297 -31.37 5.51 10.74
N CYS A 298 -31.67 4.37 10.11
CA CYS A 298 -32.95 3.65 10.19
C CYS A 298 -32.83 2.21 10.77
N PRO A 299 -32.59 2.06 12.08
CA PRO A 299 -32.53 0.73 12.72
C PRO A 299 -33.87 -0.03 12.71
N GLY A 300 -34.98 0.61 12.30
CA GLY A 300 -36.34 0.08 12.32
C GLY A 300 -36.82 -0.63 11.03
N CYS A 301 -35.97 -0.85 10.03
CA CYS A 301 -36.39 -1.44 8.75
C CYS A 301 -36.62 -2.97 8.76
N ASP A 302 -36.40 -3.64 9.89
CA ASP A 302 -36.92 -4.99 10.14
C ASP A 302 -38.34 -4.92 10.73
N CYS A 303 -39.35 -4.69 9.87
CA CYS A 303 -40.75 -4.79 10.26
C CYS A 303 -41.47 -5.85 9.41
N PRO A 304 -41.40 -7.14 9.77
CA PRO A 304 -42.16 -8.18 9.08
C PRO A 304 -43.66 -8.16 9.44
N ASN A 305 -44.06 -7.54 10.56
CA ASN A 305 -45.37 -7.81 11.20
C ASN A 305 -46.24 -6.58 11.55
N TYR A 306 -45.88 -5.36 11.13
CA TYR A 306 -46.70 -4.17 11.41
C TYR A 306 -46.94 -3.33 10.14
N PRO A 307 -48.13 -3.42 9.50
CA PRO A 307 -48.48 -2.62 8.32
C PRO A 307 -48.72 -1.14 8.65
N GLU A 308 -48.73 -0.76 9.92
CA GLU A 308 -48.99 0.61 10.41
C GLU A 308 -47.74 1.33 10.95
N CYS A 309 -46.56 0.71 10.89
CA CYS A 309 -45.31 1.46 10.94
C CYS A 309 -45.18 2.24 9.63
N SER A 310 -45.88 3.37 9.59
CA SER A 310 -45.67 4.45 8.65
C SER A 310 -44.26 4.97 8.86
N CYS A 311 -43.30 4.33 8.19
CA CYS A 311 -42.08 5.01 7.79
C CYS A 311 -42.57 6.27 7.06
N ALA A 312 -42.52 7.44 7.72
CA ALA A 312 -42.51 8.68 6.96
C ALA A 312 -41.38 8.49 5.94
N PRO A 313 -41.65 8.61 4.63
CA PRO A 313 -40.80 8.05 3.57
C PRO A 313 -39.41 8.68 3.46
N ASN A 314 -39.09 9.63 4.35
CA ASN A 314 -37.86 10.37 4.37
C ASN A 314 -37.24 10.32 5.78
N ILE A 315 -36.11 9.63 5.93
CA ILE A 315 -35.22 9.89 7.07
C ILE A 315 -34.71 11.30 6.92
N CYS A 316 -34.72 12.08 8.01
CA CYS A 316 -34.21 13.43 7.94
C CYS A 316 -32.89 13.61 8.70
N VAL A 317 -31.90 14.25 8.08
CA VAL A 317 -30.70 14.72 8.79
C VAL A 317 -30.96 16.07 9.44
N TYR A 318 -30.39 16.27 10.63
CA TYR A 318 -30.48 17.54 11.35
C TYR A 318 -29.21 18.36 11.13
N TYR A 319 -29.35 19.51 10.47
CA TYR A 319 -28.28 20.47 10.28
C TYR A 319 -28.72 21.84 10.80
N GLN A 320 -27.93 22.46 11.69
CA GLN A 320 -28.28 23.73 12.36
C GLN A 320 -29.70 23.75 13.00
N ASN A 321 -30.11 22.65 13.63
CA ASN A 321 -31.45 22.46 14.22
C ASN A 321 -32.62 22.47 13.20
N GLN A 322 -32.35 22.32 11.90
CA GLN A 322 -33.37 22.11 10.85
C GLN A 322 -33.28 20.70 10.27
N GLN A 323 -34.45 20.14 9.93
CA GLN A 323 -34.64 18.74 9.54
C GLN A 323 -34.80 18.63 8.00
N TYR A 324 -33.94 17.88 7.33
CA TYR A 324 -33.92 17.71 5.86
C TYR A 324 -34.15 16.26 5.44
N PRO A 325 -35.12 15.92 4.57
CA PRO A 325 -35.37 14.55 4.10
C PRO A 325 -34.27 14.03 3.17
N VAL A 326 -33.69 12.85 3.42
CA VAL A 326 -32.52 12.30 2.68
C VAL A 326 -32.68 10.85 2.19
N PHE A 327 -33.35 9.94 2.91
CA PHE A 327 -33.33 8.51 2.52
C PHE A 327 -34.71 7.84 2.34
N SER A 328 -34.83 7.00 1.30
CA SER A 328 -35.97 6.11 1.04
C SER A 328 -35.87 4.75 1.77
N LYS A 329 -36.96 3.97 1.71
CA LYS A 329 -37.06 2.62 2.26
C LYS A 329 -36.17 1.59 1.54
N ILE A 330 -35.77 1.86 0.30
CA ILE A 330 -34.95 0.96 -0.53
C ILE A 330 -33.46 1.19 -0.26
N GLN A 331 -33.01 2.44 -0.15
CA GLN A 331 -31.71 2.85 0.40
C GLN A 331 -31.39 2.19 1.76
N CYS A 332 -32.38 2.02 2.64
CA CYS A 332 -32.21 1.31 3.92
C CYS A 332 -31.87 -0.19 3.77
N LYS A 333 -32.09 -0.80 2.61
CA LYS A 333 -31.84 -2.22 2.31
C LYS A 333 -30.67 -2.44 1.34
N MET A 334 -30.08 -1.37 0.80
CA MET A 334 -29.06 -1.44 -0.26
C MET A 334 -27.64 -1.64 0.25
N ASP A 335 -27.38 -1.54 1.56
CA ASP A 335 -26.04 -1.64 2.15
C ASP A 335 -25.24 -2.86 1.66
N GLY A 336 -25.87 -4.05 1.62
CA GLY A 336 -25.23 -5.26 1.11
C GLY A 336 -25.09 -5.30 -0.42
N ILE A 337 -26.00 -4.64 -1.15
CA ILE A 337 -25.94 -4.52 -2.62
C ILE A 337 -24.81 -3.55 -3.02
N LEU A 338 -24.71 -2.41 -2.33
CA LEU A 338 -23.64 -1.44 -2.50
C LEU A 338 -22.28 -2.08 -2.25
N TYR A 339 -22.13 -2.77 -1.12
CA TYR A 339 -20.91 -3.52 -0.83
C TYR A 339 -20.59 -4.53 -1.94
N SER A 340 -21.59 -5.28 -2.42
CA SER A 340 -21.40 -6.23 -3.52
C SER A 340 -20.99 -5.56 -4.83
N GLN A 341 -21.51 -4.37 -5.16
CA GLN A 341 -21.13 -3.63 -6.37
C GLN A 341 -19.71 -3.04 -6.26
N MET A 342 -19.40 -2.41 -5.13
CA MET A 342 -18.07 -1.90 -4.83
C MET A 342 -17.03 -3.04 -4.86
N LYS A 343 -17.36 -4.19 -4.26
CA LYS A 343 -16.49 -5.37 -4.29
C LYS A 343 -16.25 -5.86 -5.71
N ARG A 344 -17.26 -5.81 -6.58
CA ARG A 344 -17.19 -6.27 -7.96
C ARG A 344 -16.28 -5.41 -8.85
N ILE A 345 -16.04 -4.14 -8.51
CA ILE A 345 -15.00 -3.32 -9.18
C ILE A 345 -13.64 -3.43 -8.50
N ALA A 346 -13.60 -3.64 -7.18
CA ALA A 346 -12.36 -3.75 -6.41
C ALA A 346 -11.59 -5.05 -6.71
N GLU A 347 -12.25 -6.22 -6.63
CA GLU A 347 -11.55 -7.52 -6.74
C GLU A 347 -10.77 -7.71 -8.05
N PRO A 348 -11.33 -7.40 -9.24
CA PRO A 348 -10.60 -7.58 -10.50
C PRO A 348 -9.42 -6.61 -10.66
N THR A 349 -9.41 -5.53 -9.89
CA THR A 349 -8.37 -4.49 -9.91
C THR A 349 -7.38 -4.65 -8.75
N GLU A 350 -7.36 -5.81 -8.09
CA GLU A 350 -6.53 -6.09 -6.89
C GLU A 350 -6.79 -5.13 -5.71
N GLY A 351 -7.94 -4.45 -5.72
CA GLY A 351 -8.36 -3.58 -4.64
C GLY A 351 -9.26 -4.27 -3.62
N ASP A 352 -9.64 -3.52 -2.58
CA ASP A 352 -10.58 -3.95 -1.55
C ASP A 352 -11.57 -2.83 -1.21
N VAL A 353 -12.72 -3.21 -0.65
CA VAL A 353 -13.72 -2.26 -0.14
C VAL A 353 -13.37 -1.87 1.29
N TYR A 354 -13.29 -0.56 1.55
CA TYR A 354 -13.10 -0.01 2.89
C TYR A 354 -14.44 0.50 3.42
N GLU A 355 -14.93 -0.10 4.49
CA GLU A 355 -16.16 0.37 5.16
C GLU A 355 -15.78 1.31 6.29
N LEU A 356 -16.27 2.56 6.25
CA LEU A 356 -16.03 3.52 7.31
C LEU A 356 -16.91 3.20 8.52
N SER A 357 -16.32 3.23 9.72
CA SER A 357 -17.07 3.15 10.97
C SER A 357 -17.58 4.51 11.44
N GLY A 358 -17.15 5.59 10.78
CA GLY A 358 -17.62 6.97 10.94
C GLY A 358 -16.82 7.96 10.05
N SER A 359 -17.32 9.19 9.93
CA SER A 359 -16.82 10.19 8.97
C SER A 359 -15.38 10.68 9.21
N GLY A 360 -14.83 10.43 10.40
CA GLY A 360 -13.45 10.74 10.73
C GLY A 360 -12.40 9.84 10.06
N GLU A 361 -12.83 8.76 9.39
CA GLU A 361 -11.94 7.68 8.94
C GLU A 361 -11.62 7.72 7.45
N ALA A 362 -12.36 8.47 6.63
CA ALA A 362 -12.18 8.53 5.17
C ALA A 362 -10.72 8.80 4.78
N THR A 363 -10.13 9.83 5.37
CA THR A 363 -8.75 10.22 5.11
C THR A 363 -7.73 9.16 5.59
N LYS A 364 -8.02 8.46 6.70
CA LYS A 364 -7.17 7.39 7.22
C LYS A 364 -7.17 6.20 6.27
N SER A 365 -8.34 5.83 5.74
CA SER A 365 -8.48 4.78 4.73
C SER A 365 -7.71 5.11 3.45
N ILE A 366 -7.78 6.37 2.97
CA ILE A 366 -6.98 6.82 1.81
C ILE A 366 -5.47 6.64 2.07
N LEU A 367 -4.97 7.05 3.24
CA LEU A 367 -3.56 6.87 3.60
C LEU A 367 -3.15 5.40 3.66
N GLU A 368 -4.01 4.53 4.21
CA GLU A 368 -3.77 3.09 4.29
C GLU A 368 -3.72 2.46 2.90
N ILE A 369 -4.67 2.81 2.02
CA ILE A 369 -4.70 2.40 0.61
C ILE A 369 -3.38 2.74 -0.08
N ILE A 370 -2.94 4.00 0.01
CA ILE A 370 -1.70 4.45 -0.64
C ILE A 370 -0.52 3.63 -0.12
N LYS A 371 -0.35 3.54 1.21
CA LYS A 371 0.77 2.80 1.82
C LYS A 371 0.77 1.32 1.46
N ARG A 372 -0.41 0.70 1.38
CA ARG A 372 -0.56 -0.70 0.99
C ARG A 372 -0.10 -0.91 -0.46
N VAL A 373 -0.66 -0.15 -1.40
CA VAL A 373 -0.34 -0.27 -2.82
C VAL A 373 1.16 -0.01 -3.05
N GLU A 374 1.71 1.01 -2.40
CA GLU A 374 3.15 1.31 -2.42
C GLU A 374 4.00 0.13 -1.93
N ALA A 375 3.62 -0.50 -0.81
CA ALA A 375 4.33 -1.66 -0.29
C ALA A 375 4.25 -2.87 -1.24
N GLU A 376 3.07 -3.11 -1.83
CA GLU A 376 2.86 -4.20 -2.79
C GLU A 376 3.63 -3.98 -4.09
N GLU A 377 3.60 -2.78 -4.67
CA GLU A 377 4.35 -2.43 -5.88
C GLU A 377 5.87 -2.48 -5.62
N ARG A 378 6.32 -2.05 -4.44
CA ARG A 378 7.72 -2.21 -4.03
C ARG A 378 8.13 -3.67 -3.94
N GLU A 379 7.26 -4.52 -3.42
CA GLU A 379 7.52 -5.94 -3.33
C GLU A 379 7.50 -6.62 -4.72
N LYS A 380 6.60 -6.20 -5.62
CA LYS A 380 6.49 -6.70 -7.01
C LYS A 380 7.68 -6.30 -7.88
N ARG A 381 8.22 -5.09 -7.70
CA ARG A 381 9.35 -4.56 -8.49
C ARG A 381 10.72 -4.90 -7.90
N SER A 382 10.78 -5.36 -6.64
CA SER A 382 12.06 -5.77 -6.04
C SER A 382 12.67 -6.98 -6.74
N ILE A 383 13.98 -6.95 -6.96
CA ILE A 383 14.74 -8.11 -7.42
C ILE A 383 14.85 -9.09 -6.26
N LYS A 384 14.44 -10.34 -6.50
CA LYS A 384 14.50 -11.44 -5.53
C LYS A 384 15.21 -12.62 -6.16
N LEU A 385 16.30 -13.07 -5.56
CA LEU A 385 17.08 -14.22 -6.03
C LEU A 385 17.41 -15.18 -4.89
N GLY A 386 17.60 -16.46 -5.23
CA GLY A 386 17.82 -17.52 -4.25
C GLY A 386 16.51 -18.00 -3.60
N ILE A 387 16.63 -18.66 -2.45
CA ILE A 387 15.50 -19.27 -1.74
C ILE A 387 15.06 -18.34 -0.60
N PRO A 388 13.77 -18.07 -0.36
CA PRO A 388 13.38 -17.24 0.79
C PRO A 388 13.88 -17.81 2.14
N PRO A 389 14.28 -16.97 3.10
CA PRO A 389 14.83 -17.43 4.37
C PRO A 389 13.87 -18.38 5.12
N PRO A 390 14.33 -19.56 5.56
CA PRO A 390 13.49 -20.51 6.28
C PRO A 390 13.21 -20.04 7.72
N LYS A 391 11.96 -20.22 8.19
CA LYS A 391 11.49 -19.73 9.50
C LYS A 391 12.22 -20.33 10.71
N ASN A 392 12.79 -21.54 10.58
CA ASN A 392 13.35 -22.31 11.69
C ASN A 392 14.88 -22.38 11.69
N LYS A 393 15.56 -21.49 10.97
CA LYS A 393 17.03 -21.42 10.95
C LYS A 393 17.51 -20.07 11.47
N LYS A 394 18.73 -20.06 12.01
CA LYS A 394 19.45 -18.82 12.28
C LYS A 394 19.83 -18.20 10.94
N ILE A 395 19.43 -16.95 10.71
CA ILE A 395 19.67 -16.21 9.48
C ILE A 395 20.72 -15.13 9.77
N ASN A 396 21.79 -15.13 9.00
CA ASN A 396 22.77 -14.05 8.96
C ASN A 396 22.33 -13.04 7.88
N THR A 397 22.44 -11.75 8.17
CA THR A 397 21.97 -10.68 7.27
C THR A 397 23.08 -9.66 7.04
N GLU A 398 23.27 -9.24 5.80
CA GLU A 398 24.19 -8.16 5.43
C GLU A 398 23.46 -7.15 4.53
N THR A 399 23.72 -5.87 4.74
CA THR A 399 23.18 -4.78 3.90
C THR A 399 24.33 -3.99 3.30
N LEU A 400 24.32 -3.82 1.99
CA LEU A 400 25.31 -3.00 1.28
C LEU A 400 24.64 -2.03 0.32
N THR A 401 25.14 -0.79 0.29
CA THR A 401 24.70 0.23 -0.65
C THR A 401 25.48 0.12 -1.95
N ILE A 402 24.78 0.06 -3.08
CA ILE A 402 25.35 -0.01 -4.44
C ILE A 402 24.92 1.19 -5.28
N PRO A 403 25.74 1.61 -6.27
CA PRO A 403 25.38 2.72 -7.15
C PRO A 403 24.33 2.30 -8.19
N ILE A 404 23.53 3.27 -8.64
CA ILE A 404 22.66 3.20 -9.82
C ILE A 404 23.21 4.21 -10.84
N PRO A 405 24.12 3.77 -11.73
CA PRO A 405 24.87 4.70 -12.60
C PRO A 405 23.98 5.56 -13.50
N LEU A 406 22.81 5.05 -13.90
CA LEU A 406 21.91 5.74 -14.83
C LEU A 406 21.31 7.04 -14.28
N ILE A 407 21.15 7.13 -12.95
CA ILE A 407 20.52 8.29 -12.29
C ILE A 407 21.40 8.94 -11.22
N GLY A 408 22.63 8.44 -11.04
CA GLY A 408 23.56 8.96 -10.02
C GLY A 408 23.07 8.80 -8.58
N LYS A 409 22.19 7.83 -8.32
CA LYS A 409 21.68 7.50 -6.97
C LYS A 409 22.27 6.19 -6.47
N TYR A 410 21.85 5.77 -5.29
CA TYR A 410 22.24 4.50 -4.67
C TYR A 410 21.01 3.71 -4.22
N THR A 411 21.11 2.39 -4.20
CA THR A 411 20.12 1.48 -3.59
C THR A 411 20.80 0.51 -2.62
N ASN A 412 20.02 -0.11 -1.74
CA ASN A 412 20.52 -1.09 -0.78
C ASN A 412 20.25 -2.51 -1.26
N ILE A 413 21.27 -3.35 -1.21
CA ILE A 413 21.14 -4.80 -1.35
C ILE A 413 21.01 -5.40 0.04
N TYR A 414 20.03 -6.29 0.22
CA TYR A 414 19.87 -7.11 1.41
C TYR A 414 20.21 -8.56 1.06
N LEU A 415 21.24 -9.10 1.71
CA LEU A 415 21.62 -10.51 1.61
C LEU A 415 21.26 -11.24 2.90
N TYR A 416 20.65 -12.41 2.76
CA TYR A 416 20.33 -13.32 3.85
C TYR A 416 21.02 -14.65 3.57
N GLN A 417 21.66 -15.24 4.58
CA GLN A 417 22.35 -16.52 4.48
C GLN A 417 22.02 -17.42 5.67
N TRP A 418 21.93 -18.73 5.45
CA TRP A 418 21.76 -19.73 6.51
C TRP A 418 22.54 -21.01 6.21
N SER A 419 22.77 -21.80 7.27
CA SER A 419 23.45 -23.10 7.22
C SER A 419 22.45 -24.26 7.24
#